data_AF-A0AA41V5Q8-F1
#
_entry.id   AF-A0AA41V5Q8-F1
#
_cell.length_a   1.000
_cell.length_b   1.000
_cell.length_c   1.000
_cell.angle_alpha   90.00
_cell.angle_beta   90.00
_cell.angle_gamma   90.00
#
_symmetry.space_group_name_H-M   'P 1'
#
loop_
_entity.id
_entity.type
_entity.pdbx_description
1 polymer ?
#
loop_
_entity_poly.entity_id
_entity_poly.type
_entity_poly.pdbx_seq_one_letter_code
_entity_poly.pdbx_strand_id
1 'polypeptide(L)'
;MYGKQLEMLSVAFAGDSDKGMLYVLNGCKKLRKLEIRDSPFGDMALLRNMGKYEAMRSLWMSSCDVTLRGCKTLANKMPKLNVEIMNENQEKLDDSQKVDKMYVYRTLDGPRRDAPDFVWTL
;
A
#
# COMPACT_ATOMS: atom_id res chain seq x y z
N MET A 1 18.74 4.83 14.01
CA MET A 1 17.86 4.77 12.82
C MET A 1 18.67 4.23 11.65
N TYR A 2 18.35 3.01 11.20
CA TYR A 2 19.08 2.26 10.16
C TYR A 2 18.43 2.46 8.78
N GLY A 3 19.07 2.00 7.70
CA GLY A 3 18.47 2.01 6.35
C GLY A 3 18.30 3.38 5.70
N LYS A 4 19.06 4.41 6.13
CA LYS A 4 18.90 5.79 5.62
C LYS A 4 19.14 5.94 4.11
N GLN A 5 19.97 5.07 3.53
CA GLN A 5 20.28 5.04 2.10
C GLN A 5 19.44 4.01 1.33
N LEU A 6 18.55 3.28 2.00
CA LEU A 6 17.76 2.24 1.38
C LEU A 6 16.70 2.86 0.46
N GLU A 7 16.72 2.47 -0.81
CA GLU A 7 15.76 2.94 -1.82
C GLU A 7 14.68 1.90 -2.13
N MET A 8 14.96 0.62 -1.94
CA MET A 8 14.03 -0.48 -2.19
C MET A 8 14.10 -1.48 -1.04
N LEU A 9 12.94 -1.92 -0.57
CA LEU A 9 12.82 -2.96 0.45
C LEU A 9 11.72 -3.94 0.05
N SER A 10 12.04 -5.22 0.09
CA SER A 10 11.08 -6.31 -0.04
C SER A 10 10.99 -7.06 1.29
N VAL A 11 9.77 -7.34 1.74
CA VAL A 11 9.46 -7.99 3.02
C VAL A 11 8.50 -9.15 2.77
N ALA A 12 8.79 -10.31 3.37
CA ALA A 12 7.91 -11.48 3.31
C ALA A 12 7.92 -12.19 4.66
N PHE A 13 6.74 -12.62 5.14
CA PHE A 13 6.61 -13.41 6.37
C PHE A 13 7.32 -12.78 7.59
N ALA A 14 7.16 -11.48 7.79
CA ALA A 14 7.94 -10.76 8.81
C ALA A 14 7.14 -9.68 9.56
N GLY A 15 7.56 -9.44 10.79
CA GLY A 15 6.96 -8.46 11.70
C GLY A 15 5.79 -9.02 12.50
N ASP A 16 5.39 -8.28 13.53
CA ASP A 16 4.35 -8.70 14.47
C ASP A 16 3.15 -7.74 14.51
N SER A 17 3.33 -6.52 14.00
CA SER A 17 2.30 -5.49 13.96
C SER A 17 2.68 -4.33 13.03
N ASP A 18 1.72 -3.45 12.74
CA ASP A 18 1.89 -2.17 12.05
C ASP A 18 3.10 -1.34 12.47
N LYS A 19 3.56 -1.46 13.72
CA LYS A 19 4.76 -0.75 14.20
C LYS A 19 5.97 -1.03 13.32
N GLY A 20 6.12 -2.26 12.82
CA GLY A 20 7.22 -2.64 11.93
C GLY A 20 7.26 -1.80 10.66
N MET A 21 6.15 -1.74 9.93
CA MET A 21 6.00 -0.92 8.74
C MET A 21 6.16 0.58 9.05
N LEU A 22 5.64 1.07 10.18
CA LEU A 22 5.83 2.46 10.60
C LEU A 22 7.31 2.81 10.81
N TYR A 23 8.10 1.93 11.41
CA TYR A 23 9.54 2.15 11.56
C TYR A 23 10.25 2.24 10.21
N VAL A 24 9.86 1.43 9.23
CA VAL A 24 10.38 1.49 7.86
C VAL A 24 10.01 2.83 7.21
N LEU A 25 8.72 3.18 7.18
CA LEU A 25 8.24 4.42 6.53
C LEU A 25 8.85 5.68 7.14
N ASN A 26 9.01 5.70 8.46
CA ASN A 26 9.58 6.84 9.18
C ASN A 26 11.12 6.86 9.14
N GLY A 27 11.76 5.69 9.13
CA GLY A 27 13.21 5.55 9.23
C GLY A 27 13.95 5.61 7.89
N CYS A 28 13.40 4.98 6.85
CA CYS A 28 14.02 4.87 5.53
C CYS A 28 13.72 6.12 4.69
N LYS A 29 14.53 7.16 4.89
CA LYS A 29 14.30 8.48 4.26
C LYS A 29 14.36 8.45 2.74
N LYS A 30 15.27 7.66 2.16
CA LYS A 30 15.41 7.52 0.69
C LYS A 30 14.54 6.44 0.06
N LEU A 31 13.65 5.80 0.83
CA LEU A 31 12.80 4.72 0.31
C LEU A 31 11.96 5.20 -0.88
N ARG A 32 12.03 4.47 -2.00
CA ARG A 32 11.30 4.70 -3.24
C ARG A 32 10.36 3.55 -3.58
N LYS A 33 10.71 2.30 -3.25
CA LYS A 33 9.82 1.15 -3.44
C LYS A 33 9.75 0.31 -2.17
N LEU A 34 8.54 -0.08 -1.80
CA LEU A 34 8.28 -0.98 -0.69
C LEU A 34 7.34 -2.08 -1.18
N GLU A 35 7.77 -3.32 -1.03
CA GLU A 35 7.02 -4.49 -1.46
C GLU A 35 6.87 -5.42 -0.26
N ILE A 36 5.64 -5.70 0.14
CA ILE A 36 5.35 -6.49 1.34
C ILE A 36 4.39 -7.62 0.97
N ARG A 37 4.68 -8.82 1.44
CA ARG A 37 3.75 -9.94 1.39
C ARG A 37 3.66 -10.68 2.71
N ASP A 38 2.51 -11.31 2.97
CA ASP A 38 2.32 -12.26 4.06
C ASP A 38 2.77 -11.72 5.42
N SER A 39 2.45 -10.46 5.72
CA SER A 39 2.95 -9.76 6.91
C SER A 39 1.81 -9.03 7.64
N PRO A 40 1.83 -8.96 8.99
CA PRO A 40 0.74 -8.42 9.80
C PRO A 40 0.76 -6.88 9.87
N PHE A 41 0.73 -6.25 8.70
CA PHE A 41 0.63 -4.79 8.55
C PHE A 41 -0.69 -4.45 7.88
N GLY A 42 -1.41 -3.49 8.45
CA GLY A 42 -2.75 -3.10 8.05
C GLY A 42 -2.96 -1.60 8.05
N ASP A 43 -4.22 -1.21 8.29
CA ASP A 43 -4.70 0.15 8.08
C ASP A 43 -3.97 1.19 8.94
N MET A 44 -3.54 0.82 10.16
CA MET A 44 -2.89 1.77 11.04
C MET A 44 -1.51 2.17 10.50
N ALA A 45 -0.71 1.24 9.97
CA ALA A 45 0.52 1.60 9.29
C ALA A 45 0.26 2.33 7.97
N LEU A 46 -0.70 1.84 7.18
CA LEU A 46 -1.04 2.42 5.88
C LEU A 46 -1.41 3.91 6.00
N LEU A 47 -2.28 4.24 6.96
CA LEU A 47 -2.91 5.56 7.05
C LEU A 47 -2.15 6.57 7.93
N ARG A 48 -1.13 6.14 8.69
CA ARG A 48 -0.43 7.05 9.61
C ARG A 48 0.42 8.10 8.90
N ASN A 49 1.06 7.74 7.79
CA ASN A 49 2.00 8.62 7.08
C ASN A 49 1.74 8.62 5.57
N MET A 50 0.51 8.97 5.18
CA MET A 50 0.05 8.91 3.79
C MET A 50 0.88 9.80 2.84
N GLY A 51 1.38 10.94 3.32
CA GLY A 51 2.25 11.82 2.54
C GLY A 51 3.58 11.18 2.11
N LYS A 52 4.04 10.13 2.81
CA LYS A 52 5.26 9.39 2.42
C LYS A 52 5.11 8.73 1.05
N TYR A 53 3.91 8.28 0.67
CA TYR A 53 3.68 7.58 -0.59
C TYR A 53 3.85 8.50 -1.81
N GLU A 54 3.61 9.80 -1.69
CA GLU A 54 3.90 10.77 -2.75
C GLU A 54 5.40 11.01 -2.96
N ALA A 55 6.23 10.74 -1.95
CA ALA A 55 7.69 10.76 -2.09
C ALA A 55 8.26 9.45 -2.66
N MET A 56 7.47 8.38 -2.61
CA MET A 56 7.82 7.06 -3.12
C MET A 56 7.40 6.91 -4.59
N ARG A 57 7.98 5.92 -5.27
CA ARG A 57 7.50 5.47 -6.59
C ARG A 57 6.28 4.58 -6.39
N SER A 58 6.36 3.61 -5.49
CA SER A 58 5.27 2.66 -5.27
C SER A 58 5.33 1.95 -3.92
N LEU A 59 4.17 1.45 -3.50
CA LEU A 59 3.95 0.50 -2.43
C LEU A 59 3.15 -0.68 -3.00
N TRP A 60 3.66 -1.90 -2.82
CA TRP A 60 2.94 -3.13 -3.06
C TRP A 60 2.67 -3.83 -1.73
N MET A 61 1.43 -4.29 -1.52
CA MET A 61 1.08 -5.15 -0.40
C MET A 61 0.18 -6.28 -0.88
N SER A 62 0.51 -7.52 -0.50
CA SER A 62 -0.31 -8.70 -0.77
C SER A 62 -0.44 -9.57 0.47
N SER A 63 -1.62 -10.17 0.68
CA SER A 63 -1.88 -11.06 1.82
C SER A 63 -1.47 -10.41 3.16
N CYS A 64 -1.83 -9.13 3.32
CA CYS A 64 -1.58 -8.31 4.50
C CYS A 64 -2.91 -7.97 5.21
N ASP A 65 -2.84 -7.22 6.32
CA ASP A 65 -4.00 -6.89 7.13
C ASP A 65 -4.70 -5.57 6.73
N VAL A 66 -4.47 -5.10 5.50
CA VAL A 66 -5.08 -3.89 4.97
C VAL A 66 -6.51 -4.17 4.53
N THR A 67 -7.46 -3.34 4.98
CA THR A 67 -8.87 -3.45 4.61
C THR A 67 -9.22 -2.59 3.41
N LEU A 68 -10.34 -2.92 2.74
CA LEU A 68 -10.89 -2.08 1.66
C LEU A 68 -11.20 -0.66 2.17
N ARG A 69 -11.71 -0.51 3.40
CA ARG A 69 -11.92 0.80 4.02
C ARG A 69 -10.62 1.58 4.19
N GLY A 70 -9.54 0.91 4.57
CA GLY A 70 -8.20 1.49 4.64
C GLY A 70 -7.78 2.06 3.29
N CYS A 71 -7.88 1.26 2.23
CA CYS A 71 -7.56 1.67 0.87
C CYS A 71 -8.42 2.85 0.38
N LYS A 72 -9.74 2.82 0.59
CA LYS A 72 -10.65 3.93 0.26
C LYS A 72 -10.28 5.21 1.00
N THR A 73 -9.92 5.09 2.28
CA THR A 73 -9.50 6.24 3.09
C THR A 73 -8.22 6.86 2.56
N LEU A 74 -7.26 6.04 2.13
CA LEU A 74 -6.03 6.50 1.50
C LEU A 74 -6.32 7.24 0.19
N ALA A 75 -7.07 6.62 -0.73
CA ALA A 75 -7.43 7.21 -2.03
C ALA A 75 -8.13 8.57 -1.86
N ASN A 76 -9.14 8.64 -0.99
CA ASN A 76 -9.88 9.87 -0.70
C ASN A 76 -9.00 11.00 -0.16
N LYS A 77 -7.99 10.67 0.66
CA LYS A 77 -7.11 11.69 1.27
C LYS A 77 -5.93 12.08 0.37
N MET A 78 -5.55 11.22 -0.57
CA MET A 78 -4.35 11.38 -1.39
C MET A 78 -4.70 11.24 -2.90
N PRO A 79 -5.38 12.24 -3.50
CA PRO A 79 -5.91 12.14 -4.87
C PRO A 79 -4.84 12.08 -5.97
N LYS A 80 -3.55 12.26 -5.63
CA LYS A 80 -2.40 12.10 -6.55
C LYS A 80 -1.81 10.69 -6.53
N LEU A 81 -2.40 9.79 -5.76
CA LEU A 81 -2.06 8.38 -5.72
C LEU A 81 -3.16 7.60 -6.43
N ASN A 82 -2.77 6.70 -7.33
CA ASN A 82 -3.66 5.61 -7.70
C ASN A 82 -3.54 4.54 -6.63
N VAL A 83 -4.67 4.11 -6.07
CA VAL A 83 -4.78 2.98 -5.16
C VAL A 83 -5.51 1.88 -5.91
N GLU A 84 -4.76 0.96 -6.50
CA GLU A 84 -5.32 -0.17 -7.24
C GLU A 84 -5.51 -1.36 -6.32
N ILE A 85 -6.70 -1.94 -6.36
CA ILE A 85 -7.01 -3.22 -5.73
C ILE A 85 -7.05 -4.29 -6.81
N MET A 86 -6.38 -5.42 -6.58
CA MET A 86 -6.41 -6.57 -7.48
C MET A 86 -7.12 -7.71 -6.76
N ASN A 87 -8.30 -8.07 -7.24
CA ASN A 87 -9.15 -9.11 -6.67
C ASN A 87 -9.44 -10.16 -7.72
N GLU A 88 -8.53 -11.13 -7.82
CA GLU A 88 -8.59 -12.21 -8.81
C GLU A 88 -9.81 -13.10 -8.63
N ASN A 89 -10.33 -13.23 -7.41
CA ASN A 89 -11.51 -14.03 -7.10
C ASN A 89 -12.82 -13.33 -7.52
N GLN A 90 -12.77 -12.04 -7.86
CA GLN A 90 -13.91 -11.20 -8.26
C GLN A 90 -15.08 -11.23 -7.25
N GLU A 91 -14.83 -11.63 -6.02
CA GLU A 91 -15.83 -11.61 -4.96
C GLU A 91 -16.15 -10.18 -4.54
N LYS A 92 -17.41 -9.92 -4.20
CA LYS A 92 -17.80 -8.61 -3.69
C LYS A 92 -17.15 -8.37 -2.34
N LEU A 93 -16.25 -7.39 -2.27
CA LEU A 93 -15.59 -6.97 -1.04
C LEU A 93 -16.43 -5.95 -0.27
N ASP A 94 -16.64 -6.20 1.01
CA ASP A 94 -17.07 -5.24 2.02
C ASP A 94 -15.89 -4.41 2.52
N ASP A 95 -16.18 -3.22 3.04
CA ASP A 95 -15.25 -2.27 3.63
C ASP A 95 -14.41 -2.88 4.77
N SER A 96 -14.96 -3.84 5.53
CA SER A 96 -14.24 -4.50 6.62
C SER A 96 -13.30 -5.61 6.17
N GLN A 97 -13.44 -6.11 4.93
CA GLN A 97 -12.64 -7.22 4.43
C GLN A 97 -11.23 -6.77 4.04
N LYS A 98 -10.27 -7.69 4.23
CA LYS A 98 -8.90 -7.52 3.77
C LYS A 98 -8.83 -7.61 2.26
N VAL A 99 -8.04 -6.73 1.64
CA VAL A 99 -7.76 -6.83 0.20
C VAL A 99 -6.67 -7.86 -0.03
N ASP A 100 -6.82 -8.69 -1.06
CA ASP A 100 -5.80 -9.71 -1.38
C ASP A 100 -4.51 -9.04 -1.84
N LYS A 101 -4.60 -8.13 -2.81
CA LYS A 101 -3.47 -7.37 -3.34
C LYS A 101 -3.85 -5.91 -3.52
N MET A 102 -2.94 -5.03 -3.16
CA MET A 102 -3.03 -3.61 -3.47
C MET A 102 -1.71 -3.07 -4.03
N TYR A 103 -1.84 -2.11 -4.93
CA TYR A 103 -0.73 -1.39 -5.48
C TYR A 103 -1.01 0.11 -5.45
N VAL A 104 -0.16 0.83 -4.73
CA VAL A 104 -0.24 2.29 -4.59
C VAL A 104 0.94 2.92 -5.30
N TYR A 105 0.67 3.86 -6.18
CA TYR A 105 1.72 4.60 -6.86
C TYR A 105 1.28 6.03 -7.12
N ARG A 106 2.24 6.97 -6.99
CA ARG A 106 2.00 8.36 -7.33
C ARG A 106 1.90 8.53 -8.84
N THR A 107 1.01 9.40 -9.28
CA THR A 107 0.82 9.70 -10.70
C THR A 107 0.47 11.17 -10.90
N LEU A 108 0.78 11.69 -12.08
CA LEU A 108 0.28 12.99 -12.56
C LEU A 108 -0.84 12.83 -13.58
N ASP A 109 -1.07 11.61 -14.08
CA ASP A 109 -2.02 11.28 -15.14
C ASP A 109 -3.36 10.76 -14.60
N GLY A 110 -3.42 10.52 -13.28
CA GLY A 110 -4.59 9.92 -12.63
C GLY A 110 -4.77 8.43 -12.96
N PRO A 111 -5.99 7.89 -12.82
CA PRO A 111 -6.31 6.49 -13.06
C PRO A 111 -6.02 6.03 -14.50
N ARG A 112 -5.44 4.83 -14.65
CA ARG A 112 -5.17 4.24 -15.96
C ARG A 112 -6.45 3.72 -16.62
N ARG A 113 -6.45 3.65 -17.96
CA ARG A 113 -7.63 3.28 -18.77
C ARG A 113 -7.62 1.85 -19.30
N ASP A 114 -6.57 1.10 -19.01
CA ASP A 114 -6.29 -0.25 -19.51
C ASP A 114 -6.34 -1.30 -18.39
N ALA A 115 -7.08 -1.01 -17.31
CA ALA A 115 -7.24 -1.96 -16.21
C ALA A 115 -8.06 -3.17 -16.65
N PRO A 116 -7.59 -4.41 -16.40
CA PRO A 116 -8.41 -5.59 -16.59
C PRO A 116 -9.50 -5.65 -15.52
N ASP A 117 -10.54 -6.46 -15.74
CA ASP A 117 -11.77 -6.48 -14.92
C ASP A 117 -11.55 -6.82 -13.44
N PHE A 118 -10.45 -7.49 -13.09
CA PHE A 118 -10.10 -7.83 -11.71
C PHE A 118 -9.30 -6.73 -10.98
N VAL A 119 -9.04 -5.59 -11.65
CA VAL A 119 -8.34 -4.44 -11.07
C VAL A 119 -9.23 -3.21 -11.14
N TRP A 120 -9.41 -2.54 -10.00
CA TRP A 120 -10.04 -1.22 -9.97
C TRP A 120 -9.18 -0.23 -9.20
N THR A 121 -9.20 1.02 -9.66
CA THR A 121 -8.60 2.16 -8.96
C THR A 121 -9.66 2.80 -8.06
N LEU A 122 -9.32 3.02 -6.78
CA LEU A 122 -10.14 3.73 -5.80
C LEU A 122 -9.98 5.25 -5.87
#